data_AF-A0A1V5L903-F1
#
_entry.id   AF-A0A1V5L903-F1
#
_cell.length_a   1.000
_cell.length_b   1.000
_cell.length_c   1.000
_cell.angle_alpha   90.00
_cell.angle_beta   90.00
_cell.angle_gamma   90.00
#
_symmetry.space_group_name_H-M   'P 1'
#
loop_
_entity.id
_entity.type
_entity.pdbx_description
1 polymer ?
#
loop_
_entity_poly.entity_id
_entity_poly.type
_entity_poly.pdbx_seq_one_letter_code
_entity_poly.pdbx_strand_id
1 'polypeptide(L)'
;MAFFKVEDFTGSIEGLTFAEAYDKNRAAIQVDQIVMALGRISTREGDAPKLVVEEVIPLEEARKRFTRSLFLSLDPGSADEELLAGLKQTLSEFTGSVPLFLRIKGSDDGDYFLRSRSITVTPSLALLDRLRAQVGRENVWVGA
;
A
#
# COMPACT_ATOMS: atom_id res chain seq x y z
N MET A 1 -2.20 19.43 22.25
CA MET A 1 -1.07 19.24 21.31
C MET A 1 -0.28 18.03 21.76
N ALA A 2 0.36 17.31 20.86
CA ALA A 2 1.23 16.20 21.21
C ALA A 2 2.49 16.19 20.33
N PHE A 3 3.59 15.73 20.92
CA PHE A 3 4.85 15.47 20.23
C PHE A 3 5.10 13.98 20.30
N PHE A 4 5.49 13.37 19.18
CA PHE A 4 5.78 11.96 19.09
C PHE A 4 6.86 11.71 18.05
N LYS A 5 7.44 10.52 18.08
CA LYS A 5 8.47 10.10 17.13
C LYS A 5 7.83 9.14 16.12
N VAL A 6 8.05 9.38 14.84
CA VAL A 6 7.72 8.44 13.77
C VAL A 6 9.02 7.84 13.27
N GLU A 7 9.08 6.52 13.16
CA GLU A 7 10.28 5.78 12.80
C GLU A 7 9.97 4.78 11.68
N ASP A 8 10.92 4.64 10.75
CA ASP A 8 10.93 3.61 9.71
C ASP A 8 12.32 2.96 9.63
N PHE A 9 12.55 2.12 8.62
CA PHE A 9 13.82 1.42 8.44
C PHE A 9 15.02 2.33 8.05
N THR A 10 14.77 3.60 7.76
CA THR A 10 15.79 4.57 7.33
C THR A 10 16.14 5.59 8.40
N GLY A 11 15.27 5.77 9.39
CA GLY A 11 15.50 6.67 10.50
C GLY A 11 14.20 7.12 11.14
N SER A 12 14.23 8.33 11.69
CA SER A 12 13.09 8.85 12.43
C SER A 12 12.94 10.36 12.33
N ILE A 13 11.70 10.83 12.46
CA ILE A 13 11.35 12.24 12.46
C ILE A 13 10.46 12.58 13.67
N GLU A 14 10.62 13.78 14.20
CA GLU A 14 9.71 14.32 15.21
C GLU A 14 8.39 14.75 14.55
N GLY A 15 7.30 14.16 15.00
CA GLY A 15 5.94 14.54 14.67
C GLY A 15 5.35 15.50 15.71
N LEU A 16 4.68 16.54 15.24
CA LEU A 16 3.90 17.48 16.03
C LEU A 16 2.45 17.42 15.54
N THR A 17 1.50 17.32 16.47
CA THR A 17 0.08 17.48 16.15
C THR A 17 -0.58 18.52 17.06
N PHE A 18 -1.40 19.38 16.48
CA PHE A 18 -2.17 20.39 17.22
C PHE A 18 -3.35 19.75 17.96
N ALA A 19 -3.95 20.47 18.92
CA ALA A 19 -4.99 19.90 19.78
C ALA A 19 -6.15 19.25 19.01
N GLU A 20 -6.69 19.93 18.00
CA GLU A 20 -7.81 19.41 17.20
C GLU A 20 -7.43 18.14 16.43
N ALA A 21 -6.26 18.12 15.79
CA ALA A 21 -5.78 16.95 15.07
C ALA A 21 -5.43 15.80 16.04
N TYR A 22 -4.87 16.10 17.21
CA TYR A 22 -4.63 15.10 18.24
C TYR A 22 -5.93 14.41 18.68
N ASP A 23 -6.98 15.18 18.98
CA ASP A 23 -8.23 14.63 19.48
C ASP A 23 -8.89 13.69 18.47
N LYS A 24 -8.83 14.03 17.17
CA LYS A 24 -9.34 13.19 16.07
C LYS A 24 -8.54 11.89 15.90
N ASN A 25 -7.22 11.96 16.10
CA ASN A 25 -6.30 10.86 15.79
C ASN A 25 -5.83 10.10 17.04
N ARG A 26 -6.32 10.45 18.23
CA ARG A 26 -5.84 9.95 19.53
C ARG A 26 -5.80 8.43 19.62
N ALA A 27 -6.77 7.75 19.03
CA ALA A 27 -6.84 6.29 19.03
C ALA A 27 -5.73 5.64 18.18
N ALA A 28 -5.23 6.33 17.16
CA ALA A 28 -4.16 5.86 16.27
C ALA A 28 -2.76 6.31 16.74
N ILE A 29 -2.67 7.31 17.62
CA ILE A 29 -1.41 7.79 18.20
C ILE A 29 -1.14 6.99 19.49
N GLN A 30 -0.64 5.78 19.33
CA GLN A 30 -0.22 4.89 20.43
C GLN A 30 1.23 4.47 20.22
N VAL A 31 1.89 4.07 21.32
CA VAL A 31 3.24 3.49 21.25
C VAL A 31 3.19 2.19 20.44
N ASP A 32 4.21 1.98 19.60
CA ASP A 32 4.40 0.81 18.73
C ASP A 32 3.28 0.54 17.70
N GLN A 33 2.35 1.48 17.51
CA GLN A 33 1.29 1.33 16.52
C GLN A 33 1.80 1.68 15.11
N ILE A 34 1.60 0.75 14.18
CA ILE A 34 1.97 0.95 12.77
C ILE A 34 0.89 1.80 12.08
N VAL A 35 1.31 2.97 11.60
CA VAL A 35 0.42 3.99 11.04
C VAL A 35 0.99 4.61 9.77
N MET A 36 0.09 5.18 8.96
CA MET A 36 0.42 6.19 7.97
C MET A 36 0.13 7.56 8.57
N ALA A 37 1.16 8.41 8.67
CA ALA A 37 1.02 9.79 9.09
C ALA A 37 1.01 10.72 7.87
N LEU A 38 -0.01 11.56 7.77
CA LEU A 38 -0.15 12.58 6.72
C LEU A 38 0.02 13.96 7.35
N GLY A 39 0.78 14.81 6.67
CA GLY A 39 1.12 16.11 7.21
C GLY A 39 2.04 16.89 6.30
N ARG A 40 2.57 17.99 6.84
CA ARG A 40 3.48 18.90 6.16
C ARG A 40 4.81 18.94 6.87
N ILE A 41 5.89 18.97 6.10
CA ILE A 41 7.22 19.21 6.67
C ILE A 41 7.34 20.69 7.03
N SER A 42 7.72 20.96 8.28
CA SER A 42 8.08 22.27 8.76
C SER A 42 9.58 22.31 9.03
N THR A 43 10.25 23.23 8.37
CA THR A 43 11.67 23.54 8.60
C THR A 43 11.79 24.91 9.23
N ARG A 44 12.72 25.06 10.18
CA ARG A 44 13.11 26.33 10.79
C ARG A 44 14.63 26.40 10.80
N GLU A 45 15.19 27.59 10.60
CA GLU A 45 16.64 27.77 10.64
C GLU A 45 17.20 27.35 12.01
N GLY A 46 18.19 26.46 12.00
CA GLY A 46 18.84 25.93 13.20
C GLY A 46 18.17 24.70 13.83
N ASP A 47 16.96 24.32 13.39
CA ASP A 47 16.24 23.17 13.91
C ASP A 47 16.18 22.00 12.91
N ALA A 48 16.08 20.76 13.42
CA ALA A 48 15.77 19.60 12.60
C ALA A 48 14.34 19.70 12.01
N PRO A 49 14.12 19.23 10.76
CA PRO A 49 12.79 19.21 10.17
C PRO A 49 11.79 18.43 11.04
N LYS A 50 10.58 18.98 11.18
CA LYS A 50 9.48 18.36 11.92
C LYS A 50 8.31 18.05 10.99
N LEU A 51 7.61 16.96 11.24
CA LEU A 51 6.37 16.63 10.56
C LEU A 51 5.19 17.22 11.34
N VAL A 52 4.51 18.21 10.76
CA VAL A 52 3.24 18.70 11.29
C VAL A 52 2.14 17.76 10.81
N VAL A 53 1.70 16.88 11.71
CA VAL A 53 0.76 15.79 11.42
C VAL A 53 -0.68 16.28 11.50
N GLU A 54 -1.38 16.17 10.37
CA GLU A 54 -2.80 16.50 10.20
C GLU A 54 -3.69 15.27 10.40
N GLU A 55 -3.23 14.09 9.96
CA GLU A 55 -3.98 12.84 10.02
C GLU A 55 -3.07 11.65 10.33
N VAL A 56 -3.54 10.72 11.18
CA VAL A 56 -2.86 9.46 11.50
C VAL A 56 -3.84 8.32 11.28
N ILE A 57 -3.48 7.42 10.38
CA ILE A 57 -4.36 6.34 9.93
C ILE A 57 -3.67 5.02 10.24
N PRO A 58 -4.31 4.06 10.92
CA PRO A 58 -3.78 2.71 11.06
C PRO A 58 -3.40 2.14 9.68
N LEU A 59 -2.25 1.48 9.56
CA LEU A 59 -1.75 1.06 8.24
C LEU A 59 -2.76 0.18 7.47
N GLU A 60 -3.51 -0.67 8.17
CA GLU A 60 -4.56 -1.51 7.55
C GLU A 60 -5.70 -0.70 6.93
N GLU A 61 -6.07 0.43 7.53
CA GLU A 61 -7.08 1.34 6.99
C GLU A 61 -6.51 2.19 5.86
N ALA A 62 -5.26 2.62 6.00
CA ALA A 62 -4.54 3.35 4.95
C ALA A 62 -4.47 2.52 3.68
N ARG A 63 -4.21 1.21 3.79
CA ARG A 63 -4.23 0.29 2.63
C ARG A 63 -5.58 0.26 1.95
N LYS A 64 -6.69 0.21 2.69
CA LYS A 64 -8.04 0.25 2.10
C LYS A 64 -8.35 1.59 1.43
N ARG A 65 -7.90 2.70 2.02
CA ARG A 65 -8.19 4.05 1.55
C ARG A 65 -7.35 4.48 0.35
N PHE A 66 -6.06 4.13 0.34
CA PHE A 66 -5.10 4.61 -0.64
C PHE A 66 -4.75 3.58 -1.72
N THR A 67 -5.08 2.30 -1.54
CA THR A 67 -4.87 1.35 -2.64
C THR A 67 -5.88 1.60 -3.75
N ARG A 68 -5.38 2.02 -4.92
CA ARG A 68 -6.19 2.26 -6.11
C ARG A 68 -5.95 1.27 -7.23
N SER A 69 -4.87 0.51 -7.17
CA SER A 69 -4.53 -0.49 -8.19
C SER A 69 -3.86 -1.70 -7.55
N LEU A 70 -4.22 -2.90 -8.00
CA LEU A 70 -3.46 -4.12 -7.74
C LEU A 70 -2.62 -4.42 -8.98
N PHE A 71 -1.34 -4.69 -8.80
CA PHE A 71 -0.43 -5.08 -9.86
C PHE A 71 -0.01 -6.54 -9.67
N LEU A 72 -0.05 -7.28 -10.77
CA LEU A 72 0.39 -8.66 -10.84
C LEU A 72 1.33 -8.81 -12.04
N SER A 73 2.58 -9.15 -11.79
CA SER A 73 3.57 -9.45 -12.82
C SER A 73 3.51 -10.93 -13.16
N LEU A 74 3.42 -11.23 -14.45
CA LEU A 74 3.46 -12.59 -14.95
C LEU A 74 4.62 -12.71 -15.92
N ASP A 75 5.46 -13.71 -15.69
CA ASP A 75 6.50 -14.08 -16.63
C ASP A 75 5.89 -15.00 -17.69
N PRO A 76 5.97 -14.66 -18.99
CA PRO A 76 5.34 -15.45 -20.05
C PRO A 76 5.78 -16.92 -20.07
N GLY A 77 7.00 -17.21 -19.59
CA GLY A 77 7.54 -18.57 -19.52
C GLY A 77 7.08 -19.40 -18.32
N SER A 78 6.41 -18.79 -17.32
CA SER A 78 5.88 -19.49 -16.14
C SER A 78 4.36 -19.40 -16.04
N ALA A 79 3.70 -18.79 -17.03
CA ALA A 79 2.26 -18.58 -17.06
C ALA A 79 1.54 -19.79 -17.68
N ASP A 80 1.47 -20.88 -16.91
CA ASP A 80 0.73 -22.08 -17.32
C ASP A 80 -0.79 -21.90 -17.15
N GLU A 81 -1.58 -22.67 -17.90
CA GLU A 81 -3.04 -22.58 -17.90
C GLU A 81 -3.64 -22.89 -16.51
N GLU A 82 -3.05 -23.83 -15.77
CA GLU A 82 -3.44 -24.14 -14.38
C GLU A 82 -3.20 -22.96 -13.43
N LEU A 83 -2.05 -22.28 -13.56
CA LEU A 83 -1.72 -21.11 -12.74
C LEU A 83 -2.70 -19.97 -13.03
N LEU A 84 -2.98 -19.71 -14.31
CA LEU A 84 -3.94 -18.68 -14.72
C LEU A 84 -5.36 -18.98 -14.22
N ALA A 85 -5.78 -20.25 -14.25
CA ALA A 85 -7.06 -20.68 -13.69
C ALA A 85 -7.11 -20.46 -12.16
N GLY A 86 -6.05 -20.84 -11.45
CA GLY A 86 -5.95 -20.64 -9.99
C GLY A 86 -5.93 -19.17 -9.58
N LEU A 87 -5.24 -18.32 -10.33
CA LEU A 87 -5.24 -16.87 -10.14
C LEU A 87 -6.63 -16.29 -10.37
N LYS A 88 -7.30 -16.68 -11.45
CA LYS A 88 -8.65 -16.21 -11.78
C LYS A 88 -9.66 -16.62 -10.71
N GLN A 89 -9.57 -17.84 -10.19
CA GLN A 89 -10.41 -18.30 -9.08
C GLN A 89 -10.16 -17.44 -7.83
N THR A 90 -8.91 -17.26 -7.43
CA THR A 90 -8.55 -16.43 -6.27
C THR A 90 -9.06 -15.00 -6.44
N LEU A 91 -8.87 -14.37 -7.60
CA LEU A 91 -9.34 -13.02 -7.86
C LEU A 91 -10.88 -12.92 -7.82
N SER A 92 -11.59 -13.97 -8.25
CA SER A 92 -13.06 -14.03 -8.22
C SER A 92 -13.65 -14.16 -6.81
N GLU A 93 -12.90 -14.69 -5.84
CA GLU A 93 -13.33 -14.77 -4.45
C GLU A 93 -13.24 -13.42 -3.72
N PHE A 94 -12.40 -12.51 -4.19
CA PHE A 94 -12.11 -11.22 -3.55
C PHE A 94 -12.55 -10.03 -4.40
N THR A 95 -13.78 -10.05 -4.94
CA THR A 95 -14.33 -8.96 -5.75
C THR A 95 -14.40 -7.63 -4.98
N GLY A 96 -14.19 -6.52 -5.68
CA GLY A 96 -14.20 -5.18 -5.07
C GLY A 96 -14.17 -4.05 -6.08
N SER A 97 -13.66 -2.89 -5.67
CA SER A 97 -13.63 -1.66 -6.48
C SER A 97 -12.27 -1.35 -7.11
N VAL A 98 -11.20 -2.07 -6.72
CA VAL A 98 -9.83 -1.78 -7.18
C VAL A 98 -9.52 -2.53 -8.47
N PRO A 99 -9.15 -1.86 -9.58
CA PRO A 99 -8.76 -2.53 -10.81
C PRO A 99 -7.46 -3.33 -10.68
N LEU A 100 -7.41 -4.45 -11.40
CA LEU A 100 -6.19 -5.24 -11.60
C LEU A 100 -5.41 -4.75 -12.83
N PHE A 101 -4.10 -4.59 -12.67
CA PHE A 101 -3.13 -4.37 -13.73
C PHE A 101 -2.21 -5.58 -13.83
N LEU A 102 -2.07 -6.11 -15.04
CA LEU A 102 -1.12 -7.16 -15.37
C LEU A 102 0.14 -6.52 -15.95
N ARG A 103 1.29 -6.75 -15.32
CA ARG A 103 2.58 -6.41 -15.90
C ARG A 103 3.05 -7.57 -16.75
N ILE A 104 3.31 -7.31 -18.03
CA ILE A 104 3.94 -8.23 -18.96
C ILE A 104 5.34 -7.71 -19.22
N LYS A 105 6.35 -8.52 -18.86
CA LYS A 105 7.74 -8.22 -19.19
C LYS A 105 7.94 -8.43 -20.69
N GLY A 106 8.21 -7.35 -21.42
CA GLY A 106 8.63 -7.42 -22.82
C GLY A 106 10.07 -7.90 -22.94
N SER A 107 10.40 -8.55 -24.05
CA SER A 107 11.76 -9.07 -24.30
C SER A 107 12.79 -7.99 -24.66
N ASP A 108 12.38 -6.81 -25.15
CA ASP A 108 13.31 -5.74 -25.59
C ASP A 108 12.90 -4.29 -25.27
N ASP A 109 11.62 -3.99 -24.95
CA ASP A 109 11.10 -2.60 -25.01
C ASP A 109 10.36 -2.12 -23.74
N GLY A 110 10.72 -2.69 -22.59
CA GLY A 110 10.20 -2.30 -21.27
C GLY A 110 8.97 -3.09 -20.81
N ASP A 111 8.45 -2.69 -19.65
CA ASP A 111 7.29 -3.33 -19.02
C ASP A 111 5.97 -2.76 -19.52
N TYR A 112 5.07 -3.61 -19.97
CA TYR A 112 3.73 -3.21 -20.37
C TYR A 112 2.72 -3.49 -19.24
N PHE A 113 1.91 -2.48 -18.92
CA PHE A 113 0.83 -2.60 -17.94
C PHE A 113 -0.53 -2.69 -18.62
N LEU A 114 -1.17 -3.84 -18.52
CA LEU A 114 -2.52 -4.08 -19.04
C LEU A 114 -3.55 -3.96 -17.91
N ARG A 115 -4.43 -2.96 -18.00
CA ARG A 115 -5.57 -2.85 -17.11
C ARG A 115 -6.63 -3.88 -17.49
N SER A 116 -6.98 -4.76 -16.55
CA SER A 116 -8.12 -5.65 -16.72
C SER A 116 -9.43 -4.85 -16.77
N ARG A 117 -10.30 -5.19 -17.72
CA ARG A 117 -11.63 -4.54 -17.86
C ARG A 117 -12.71 -5.23 -17.03
N SER A 118 -12.51 -6.49 -16.68
CA SER A 118 -13.51 -7.34 -16.06
C SER A 118 -13.20 -7.70 -14.62
N ILE A 119 -11.96 -7.51 -14.17
CA ILE A 119 -11.51 -7.92 -12.83
C ILE A 119 -11.28 -6.69 -11.96
N THR A 120 -12.09 -6.58 -10.92
CA THR A 120 -11.91 -5.62 -9.82
C THR A 120 -11.93 -6.37 -8.50
N VAL A 121 -11.05 -5.98 -7.58
CA VAL A 121 -10.80 -6.72 -6.35
C VAL A 121 -10.83 -5.81 -5.12
N THR A 122 -10.91 -6.42 -3.95
CA THR A 122 -10.63 -5.75 -2.67
C THR A 122 -9.23 -6.18 -2.20
N PRO A 123 -8.23 -5.28 -2.21
CA PRO A 123 -6.85 -5.60 -1.86
C PRO A 123 -6.70 -5.83 -0.35
N SER A 124 -7.02 -7.04 0.09
CA SER A 124 -6.85 -7.51 1.47
C SER A 124 -5.48 -8.18 1.67
N LEU A 125 -5.02 -8.34 2.91
CA LEU A 125 -3.82 -9.16 3.20
C LEU A 125 -4.01 -10.59 2.69
N ALA A 126 -5.15 -11.20 2.99
CA ALA A 126 -5.48 -12.56 2.56
C ALA A 126 -5.38 -12.73 1.03
N LEU A 127 -5.88 -11.77 0.26
CA LEU A 127 -5.75 -11.81 -1.21
C LEU A 127 -4.28 -11.73 -1.63
N LEU A 128 -3.53 -10.75 -1.10
CA LEU A 128 -2.12 -10.58 -1.46
C LEU A 128 -1.30 -11.81 -1.10
N ASP A 129 -1.52 -12.41 0.08
CA ASP A 129 -0.76 -13.58 0.52
C ASP A 129 -1.05 -14.80 -0.34
N ARG A 130 -2.32 -15.01 -0.75
CA ARG A 130 -2.68 -16.08 -1.69
C ARG A 130 -2.05 -15.88 -3.06
N LEU A 131 -2.12 -14.67 -3.62
CA LEU A 131 -1.51 -14.36 -4.91
C LEU A 131 0.01 -14.53 -4.84
N ARG A 132 0.65 -14.05 -3.78
CA ARG A 132 2.11 -14.18 -3.58
C ARG A 132 2.56 -15.62 -3.39
N ALA A 133 1.72 -16.47 -2.79
CA ALA A 133 2.01 -17.91 -2.69
C ALA A 133 1.98 -18.60 -4.07
N GLN A 134 1.23 -18.06 -5.03
CA GLN A 134 1.12 -18.60 -6.38
C GLN A 134 2.20 -18.05 -7.34
N VAL A 135 2.46 -16.74 -7.31
CA VAL A 135 3.36 -16.09 -8.30
C VAL A 135 4.64 -15.50 -7.69
N GLY A 136 4.83 -15.54 -6.38
CA GLY A 136 5.99 -14.94 -5.71
C GLY A 136 5.72 -13.53 -5.18
N ARG A 137 6.51 -13.11 -4.18
CA ARG A 137 6.29 -11.86 -3.44
C ARG A 137 6.63 -10.62 -4.27
N GLU A 138 7.69 -10.68 -5.08
CA GLU A 138 8.11 -9.60 -5.99
C GLU A 138 7.11 -9.34 -7.12
N ASN A 139 6.25 -10.30 -7.42
CA ASN A 139 5.32 -10.22 -8.55
C ASN A 139 3.95 -9.66 -8.16
N VAL A 140 3.71 -9.31 -6.89
CA VAL A 140 2.42 -8.76 -6.43
C VAL A 140 2.60 -7.55 -5.53
N TRP A 141 2.15 -6.39 -6.01
CA TRP A 141 2.17 -5.15 -5.25
C TRP A 141 0.91 -4.30 -5.47
N VAL A 142 0.69 -3.36 -4.56
CA VAL A 142 -0.44 -2.42 -4.60
C VAL A 142 0.10 -1.02 -4.89
N GLY A 143 -0.66 -0.23 -5.65
CA GLY A 143 -0.35 1.16 -5.96
C GLY A 143 -1.50 2.10 -5.63
N ALA A 144 -1.18 3.38 -5.46
CA ALA A 144 -2.11 4.47 -5.16
C ALA A 144 -2.52 5.28 -6.41
#